data_AF-A0AAE1L7S8-F1
#
_entry.id   AF-A0AAE1L7S8-F1
#
_cell.length_a   1.000
_cell.length_b   1.000
_cell.length_c   1.000
_cell.angle_alpha   90.00
_cell.angle_beta   90.00
_cell.angle_gamma   90.00
#
_symmetry.space_group_name_H-M   'P 1'
#
loop_
_entity.id
_entity.type
_entity.pdbx_description
1 polymer ?
#
loop_
_entity_poly.entity_id
_entity_poly.type
_entity_poly.pdbx_seq_one_letter_code
_entity_poly.pdbx_strand_id
1 'polypeptide(L)'
;MKVKNVQQIPERYQTNAEVREYKYQADEVFRELHSSKMKQKYHEDELYHDKLSSRMREKYQTDEFYHDKLSFRMREKYQIDVDYHNKVLENVKNSYDTLQGAKRKSNYQSSKKTKICLHEKFNEQKKEMPTAICTCCAQLFFKKSTVNELSLKIDKTLSIADVCTYRHPLGENESGNVCSTCANHLKKDKVPHFAAKNGKVFDPLPQELTGLTTLEERLVSARIPFMQIRE
;
A
#
# COMPACT_ATOMS: atom_id res chain seq x y z
N MET A 1 37.92 55.10 -33.32
CA MET A 1 36.87 54.84 -34.34
C MET A 1 35.60 55.55 -33.90
N LYS A 2 34.89 56.17 -34.85
CA LYS A 2 33.83 57.16 -34.62
C LYS A 2 32.64 56.56 -33.85
N VAL A 3 32.34 57.11 -32.68
CA VAL A 3 31.06 56.91 -31.97
C VAL A 3 29.99 57.55 -32.83
N LYS A 4 29.24 56.75 -33.58
CA LYS A 4 28.12 57.23 -34.41
C LYS A 4 26.83 57.22 -33.58
N ASN A 5 26.21 58.40 -33.54
CA ASN A 5 24.77 58.67 -33.37
C ASN A 5 24.10 58.28 -32.04
N VAL A 6 24.19 59.20 -31.06
CA VAL A 6 23.02 59.51 -30.23
C VAL A 6 22.04 60.24 -31.15
N GLN A 7 21.06 59.54 -31.72
CA GLN A 7 19.90 60.21 -32.30
C GLN A 7 19.27 61.04 -31.17
N GLN A 8 19.29 62.36 -31.31
CA GLN A 8 18.66 63.27 -30.36
C GLN A 8 17.20 62.82 -30.16
N ILE A 9 16.83 62.58 -28.91
CA ILE A 9 15.48 62.17 -28.53
C ILE A 9 14.54 63.28 -29.02
N PRO A 10 13.56 62.98 -29.89
CA PRO A 10 12.67 64.01 -30.43
C PRO A 10 11.96 64.79 -29.32
N GLU A 11 11.92 66.13 -29.42
CA GLU A 11 11.34 67.04 -28.41
C GLU A 11 9.87 66.76 -28.03
N ARG A 12 9.16 65.96 -28.84
CA ARG A 12 7.78 65.52 -28.57
C ARG A 12 7.65 64.57 -27.38
N TYR A 13 8.74 63.97 -26.92
CA TYR A 13 8.73 63.07 -25.76
C TYR A 13 9.06 63.88 -24.50
N GLN A 14 8.04 64.16 -23.69
CA GLN A 14 8.13 65.08 -22.56
C GLN A 14 8.28 64.37 -21.21
N THR A 15 7.94 63.08 -21.13
CA THR A 15 8.01 62.30 -19.88
C THR A 15 9.11 61.24 -19.90
N ASN A 16 9.61 60.90 -18.71
CA ASN A 16 10.61 59.83 -18.54
C ASN A 16 10.10 58.44 -19.01
N ALA A 17 8.79 58.20 -19.00
CA ALA A 17 8.19 56.97 -19.47
C ALA A 17 8.22 56.88 -21.01
N GLU A 18 7.83 57.95 -21.69
CA GLU A 18 7.85 58.05 -23.15
C GLU A 18 9.28 57.99 -23.71
N VAL A 19 10.22 58.67 -23.05
CA VAL A 19 11.64 58.61 -23.41
C VAL A 19 12.19 57.19 -23.25
N ARG A 20 11.79 56.48 -22.20
CA ARG A 20 12.19 55.08 -21.98
C ARG A 20 11.59 54.17 -23.06
N GLU A 21 10.33 54.34 -23.39
CA GLU A 21 9.65 53.59 -24.45
C GLU A 21 10.27 53.82 -25.83
N TYR A 22 10.60 55.06 -26.17
CA TYR A 22 11.35 55.38 -27.39
C TYR A 22 12.70 54.67 -27.45
N LYS A 23 13.48 54.69 -26.35
CA LYS A 23 14.76 53.97 -26.26
C LYS A 23 14.57 52.46 -26.43
N TYR A 24 13.51 51.89 -25.85
CA TYR A 24 13.17 50.49 -26.05
C TYR A 24 12.88 50.15 -27.51
N GLN A 25 12.24 51.04 -28.28
CA GLN A 25 11.92 50.77 -29.68
C GLN A 25 13.13 51.01 -30.60
N ALA A 26 13.88 52.08 -30.38
CA ALA A 26 14.92 52.55 -31.30
C ALA A 26 16.35 52.05 -30.97
N ASP A 27 16.66 51.72 -29.72
CA ASP A 27 18.02 51.39 -29.26
C ASP A 27 18.12 49.92 -28.81
N GLU A 28 18.82 49.12 -29.62
CA GLU A 28 19.05 47.70 -29.36
C GLU A 28 19.94 47.45 -28.14
N VAL A 29 21.00 48.26 -27.96
CA VAL A 29 21.94 48.12 -26.83
C VAL A 29 21.21 48.41 -25.52
N PHE A 30 20.34 49.41 -25.52
CA PHE A 30 19.50 49.71 -24.37
C PHE A 30 18.52 48.57 -24.05
N ARG A 31 17.86 47.97 -25.06
CA ARG A 31 16.97 46.81 -24.87
C ARG A 31 17.69 45.64 -24.24
N GLU A 32 18.87 45.28 -24.76
CA GLU A 32 19.64 44.13 -24.29
C GLU A 32 20.12 44.34 -22.85
N LEU A 33 20.70 45.51 -22.57
CA LEU A 33 21.18 45.86 -21.23
C LEU A 33 20.04 45.85 -20.21
N HIS A 34 18.89 46.41 -20.57
CA HIS A 34 17.73 46.41 -19.69
C HIS A 34 17.16 44.99 -19.50
N SER A 35 17.09 44.17 -20.55
CA SER A 35 16.64 42.77 -20.45
C SER A 35 17.54 41.95 -19.53
N SER A 36 18.86 42.09 -19.70
CA SER A 36 19.85 41.43 -18.84
C SER A 36 19.71 41.84 -17.37
N LYS A 37 19.60 43.15 -17.10
CA LYS A 37 19.41 43.68 -15.74
C LYS A 37 18.13 43.17 -15.08
N MET A 38 17.03 43.05 -15.83
CA MET A 38 15.78 42.52 -15.28
C MET A 38 15.84 41.01 -15.02
N LYS A 39 16.54 40.24 -15.87
CA LYS A 39 16.79 38.81 -15.63
C LYS A 39 17.62 38.58 -14.38
N GLN A 40 18.69 39.35 -14.18
CA GLN A 40 19.49 39.30 -12.94
C GLN A 40 18.61 39.59 -11.72
N LYS A 41 17.84 40.68 -11.78
CA LYS A 41 16.93 41.04 -10.69
C LYS A 41 15.91 39.93 -10.36
N TYR A 42 15.38 39.24 -11.36
CA TYR A 42 14.43 38.14 -11.15
C TYR A 42 15.04 36.95 -10.37
N HIS A 43 16.34 36.70 -10.52
CA HIS A 43 17.03 35.62 -9.82
C HIS A 43 17.62 36.04 -8.46
N GLU A 44 18.05 37.29 -8.33
CA GLU A 44 18.75 37.79 -7.14
C GLU A 44 17.81 38.38 -6.07
N ASP A 45 16.66 38.93 -6.45
CA ASP A 45 15.70 39.58 -5.55
C ASP A 45 14.45 38.70 -5.38
N GLU A 46 14.41 37.92 -4.30
CA GLU A 46 13.32 37.00 -3.96
C GLU A 46 11.98 37.72 -3.78
N LEU A 47 11.98 38.91 -3.15
CA LEU A 47 10.77 39.71 -2.97
C LEU A 47 10.21 40.22 -4.30
N TYR A 48 11.08 40.60 -5.23
CA TYR A 48 10.69 40.97 -6.58
C TYR A 48 10.15 39.77 -7.36
N HIS A 49 10.82 38.62 -7.29
CA HIS A 49 10.37 37.36 -7.89
C HIS A 49 8.95 36.98 -7.44
N ASP A 50 8.70 37.02 -6.13
CA ASP A 50 7.43 36.60 -5.55
C ASP A 50 6.29 37.56 -5.83
N LYS A 51 6.56 38.87 -5.78
CA LYS A 51 5.58 39.89 -6.18
C LYS A 51 5.21 39.75 -7.66
N LEU A 52 6.21 39.55 -8.52
CA LEU A 52 5.99 39.35 -9.95
C LEU A 52 5.20 38.06 -10.21
N SER A 53 5.59 36.96 -9.59
CA SER A 53 4.92 35.65 -9.72
C SER A 53 3.46 35.71 -9.25
N SER A 54 3.20 36.39 -8.13
CA SER A 54 1.85 36.57 -7.59
C SER A 54 0.98 37.40 -8.53
N ARG A 55 1.49 38.53 -9.02
CA ARG A 55 0.79 39.37 -10.00
C ARG A 55 0.48 38.60 -11.31
N MET A 56 1.41 37.78 -11.78
CA MET A 56 1.20 36.98 -13.00
C MET A 56 0.16 35.87 -12.80
N ARG A 57 0.13 35.23 -11.62
CA ARG A 57 -0.91 34.25 -11.26
C ARG A 57 -2.29 34.90 -11.18
N GLU A 58 -2.40 36.03 -10.52
CA GLU A 58 -3.64 36.79 -10.42
C GLU A 58 -4.16 37.19 -11.80
N LYS A 59 -3.27 37.70 -12.67
CA LYS A 59 -3.63 38.03 -14.05
C LYS A 59 -4.11 36.81 -14.83
N TYR A 60 -3.46 35.65 -14.69
CA TYR A 60 -3.89 34.41 -15.35
C TYR A 60 -5.28 33.93 -14.91
N GLN A 61 -5.67 34.21 -13.66
CA GLN A 61 -6.98 33.83 -13.12
C GLN A 61 -8.09 34.82 -13.46
N THR A 62 -7.77 36.11 -13.56
CA THR A 62 -8.77 37.20 -13.65
C THR A 62 -9.00 37.70 -15.07
N ASP A 63 -7.99 37.64 -15.93
CA ASP A 63 -8.04 38.14 -17.31
C ASP A 63 -8.18 36.96 -18.29
N GLU A 64 -9.42 36.69 -18.68
CA GLU A 64 -9.78 35.59 -19.59
C GLU A 64 -9.11 35.74 -20.96
N PHE A 65 -8.99 36.96 -21.48
CA PHE A 65 -8.31 37.22 -22.76
C PHE A 65 -6.80 36.91 -22.67
N TYR A 66 -6.16 37.26 -21.55
CA TYR A 66 -4.77 36.90 -21.30
C TYR A 66 -4.58 35.38 -21.17
N HIS A 67 -5.47 34.70 -20.44
CA HIS A 67 -5.48 33.23 -20.31
C HIS A 67 -5.56 32.55 -21.68
N ASP A 68 -6.52 32.96 -22.51
CA ASP A 68 -6.76 32.34 -23.83
C ASP A 68 -5.63 32.61 -24.81
N LYS A 69 -5.11 33.84 -24.83
CA LYS A 69 -3.93 34.17 -25.64
C LYS A 69 -2.71 33.35 -25.24
N LEU A 70 -2.52 33.13 -23.94
CA LEU A 70 -1.41 32.31 -23.44
C LEU A 70 -1.62 30.83 -23.78
N SER A 71 -2.84 30.30 -23.60
CA SER A 71 -3.18 28.91 -23.93
C SER A 71 -3.01 28.61 -25.42
N PHE A 72 -3.38 29.55 -26.28
CA PHE A 72 -3.18 29.46 -27.73
C PHE A 72 -1.68 29.36 -28.06
N ARG A 73 -0.86 30.26 -27.53
CA ARG A 73 0.60 30.25 -27.74
C ARG A 73 1.24 28.95 -27.26
N MET A 74 0.81 28.41 -26.12
CA MET A 74 1.34 27.15 -25.61
C MET A 74 0.97 25.97 -26.50
N ARG A 75 -0.25 25.94 -27.04
CA ARG A 75 -0.70 24.91 -28.00
C ARG A 75 0.07 24.96 -29.32
N GLU A 76 0.29 26.16 -29.83
CA GLU A 76 1.08 26.38 -31.05
C GLU A 76 2.53 25.94 -30.82
N LYS A 77 3.13 26.33 -29.70
CA LYS A 77 4.48 25.90 -29.32
C LYS A 77 4.58 24.38 -29.22
N TYR A 78 3.61 23.70 -28.62
CA TYR A 78 3.58 22.24 -28.52
C TYR A 78 3.54 21.52 -29.87
N GLN A 79 3.00 22.16 -30.91
CA GLN A 79 2.93 21.59 -32.26
C GLN A 79 4.20 21.83 -33.09
N ILE A 80 4.84 22.99 -32.90
CA ILE A 80 5.95 23.43 -33.76
C ILE A 80 7.32 23.08 -33.15
N ASP A 81 7.45 23.18 -31.83
CA ASP A 81 8.72 22.99 -31.10
C ASP A 81 8.80 21.55 -30.57
N VAL A 82 9.57 20.72 -31.28
CA VAL A 82 9.77 19.29 -30.97
C VAL A 82 10.42 19.08 -29.60
N ASP A 83 11.35 19.96 -29.20
CA ASP A 83 12.03 19.84 -27.91
C ASP A 83 11.06 20.14 -26.75
N TYR A 84 10.22 21.17 -26.93
CA TYR A 84 9.16 21.47 -25.98
C TYR A 84 8.13 20.33 -25.88
N HIS A 85 7.72 19.75 -27.02
CA HIS A 85 6.82 18.60 -27.05
C HIS A 85 7.38 17.40 -26.26
N ASN A 86 8.62 16.99 -26.55
CA ASN A 86 9.26 15.86 -25.89
C ASN A 86 9.41 16.09 -24.38
N LYS A 87 9.77 17.31 -23.95
CA LYS A 87 9.87 17.67 -22.54
C LYS A 87 8.54 17.53 -21.80
N VAL A 88 7.44 17.91 -22.44
CA VAL A 88 6.10 17.75 -21.84
C VAL A 88 5.74 16.26 -21.71
N LEU A 89 5.99 15.45 -22.74
CA LEU A 89 5.76 14.00 -22.67
C LEU A 89 6.58 13.34 -21.56
N GLU A 90 7.84 13.72 -21.42
CA GLU A 90 8.73 13.21 -20.37
C GLU A 90 8.22 13.56 -18.97
N ASN A 91 7.75 14.80 -18.77
CA ASN A 91 7.14 15.22 -17.51
C ASN A 91 5.88 14.40 -17.16
N VAL A 92 5.03 14.12 -18.14
CA VAL A 92 3.84 13.28 -17.95
C VAL A 92 4.23 11.86 -17.55
N LYS A 93 5.24 11.28 -18.23
CA LYS A 93 5.78 9.96 -17.90
C LYS A 93 6.34 9.91 -16.49
N ASN A 94 7.17 10.89 -16.11
CA ASN A 94 7.76 10.99 -14.77
C ASN A 94 6.70 11.13 -13.67
N SER A 95 5.62 11.88 -13.94
CA SER A 95 4.48 11.98 -13.03
C SER A 95 3.80 10.63 -12.80
N TYR A 96 3.53 9.88 -13.88
CA TYR A 96 2.94 8.55 -13.80
C TYR A 96 3.83 7.56 -13.04
N ASP A 97 5.13 7.53 -13.34
CA ASP A 97 6.10 6.65 -12.67
C ASP A 97 6.21 6.96 -11.17
N THR A 98 6.16 8.25 -10.80
CA THR A 98 6.14 8.69 -9.40
C THR A 98 4.89 8.19 -8.66
N LEU A 99 3.71 8.34 -9.28
CA LEU A 99 2.44 7.85 -8.73
C LEU A 99 2.44 6.32 -8.56
N GLN A 100 2.98 5.59 -9.53
CA GLN A 100 3.12 4.13 -9.44
C GLN A 100 4.11 3.71 -8.35
N GLY A 101 5.23 4.41 -8.22
CA GLY A 101 6.20 4.19 -7.15
C GLY A 101 5.60 4.39 -5.76
N ALA A 102 4.78 5.44 -5.58
CA ALA A 102 4.07 5.69 -4.33
C ALA A 102 3.08 4.57 -3.98
N LYS A 103 2.28 4.10 -4.96
CA LYS A 103 1.36 2.96 -4.78
C LYS A 103 2.09 1.68 -4.36
N ARG A 104 3.22 1.36 -5.01
CA ARG A 104 4.04 0.17 -4.67
C ARG A 104 4.56 0.23 -3.23
N LYS A 105 5.07 1.39 -2.80
CA LYS A 105 5.56 1.61 -1.42
C LYS A 105 4.45 1.44 -0.38
N SER A 106 3.27 2.01 -0.63
CA SER A 106 2.09 1.86 0.23
C SER A 106 1.67 0.39 0.40
N ASN A 107 1.58 -0.35 -0.71
CA ASN A 107 1.23 -1.77 -0.69
C ASN A 107 2.23 -2.62 0.10
N TYR A 108 3.53 -2.36 -0.04
CA TYR A 108 4.57 -3.05 0.72
C TYR A 108 4.45 -2.79 2.23
N GLN A 109 4.24 -1.53 2.64
CA GLN A 109 4.05 -1.16 4.04
C GLN A 109 2.80 -1.81 4.65
N SER A 110 1.69 -1.82 3.90
CA SER A 110 0.45 -2.49 4.30
C SER A 110 0.66 -4.00 4.50
N SER A 111 1.29 -4.67 3.53
CA SER A 111 1.61 -6.11 3.62
C SER A 111 2.53 -6.44 4.81
N LYS A 112 3.56 -5.60 5.05
CA LYS A 112 4.46 -5.77 6.20
C LYS A 112 3.71 -5.64 7.53
N LYS A 113 2.81 -4.65 7.66
CA LYS A 113 1.98 -4.47 8.85
C LYS A 113 1.04 -5.66 9.07
N THR A 114 0.43 -6.19 8.02
CA THR A 114 -0.41 -7.39 8.11
C THR A 114 0.40 -8.60 8.60
N LYS A 115 1.61 -8.82 8.08
CA LYS A 115 2.49 -9.92 8.51
C LYS A 115 2.89 -9.82 9.99
N ILE A 116 3.24 -8.62 10.44
CA ILE A 116 3.58 -8.36 11.86
C ILE A 116 2.37 -8.68 12.75
N CYS A 117 1.18 -8.16 12.41
CA CYS A 117 -0.05 -8.41 13.17
C CYS A 117 -0.42 -9.91 13.21
N LEU A 118 -0.23 -10.65 12.12
CA LEU A 118 -0.46 -12.09 12.09
C LEU A 118 0.52 -12.84 13.01
N HIS A 119 1.79 -12.45 13.02
CA HIS A 119 2.81 -13.05 13.89
C HIS A 119 2.51 -12.82 15.38
N GLU A 120 2.07 -11.61 15.75
CA GLU A 120 1.66 -11.28 17.11
C GLU A 120 0.46 -12.13 17.56
N LYS A 121 -0.60 -12.18 16.75
CA LYS A 121 -1.78 -13.02 17.02
C LYS A 121 -1.43 -14.49 17.20
N PHE A 122 -0.52 -15.00 16.38
CA PHE A 122 -0.06 -16.39 16.50
C PHE A 122 0.70 -16.63 17.81
N ASN A 123 1.58 -15.71 18.21
CA ASN A 123 2.32 -15.83 19.47
C ASN A 123 1.41 -15.72 20.70
N GLU A 124 0.34 -14.94 20.65
CA GLU A 124 -0.69 -14.93 21.68
C GLU A 124 -1.44 -16.26 21.76
N GLN A 125 -1.82 -16.82 20.61
CA GLN A 125 -2.52 -18.11 20.55
C GLN A 125 -1.66 -19.26 21.09
N LYS A 126 -0.35 -19.26 20.85
CA LYS A 126 0.58 -20.26 21.40
C LYS A 126 0.63 -20.33 22.92
N LYS A 127 0.28 -19.24 23.62
CA LYS A 127 0.26 -19.23 25.09
C LYS A 127 -0.85 -20.15 25.63
N GLU A 128 -1.91 -20.36 24.86
CA GLU A 128 -2.97 -21.30 25.18
C GLU A 128 -2.58 -22.68 24.63
N MET A 129 -2.71 -23.75 25.43
CA MET A 129 -2.48 -25.10 24.90
C MET A 129 -3.69 -25.56 24.06
N PRO A 130 -3.47 -26.34 22.99
CA PRO A 130 -4.56 -26.94 22.25
C PRO A 130 -5.25 -27.97 23.17
N THR A 131 -6.53 -27.73 23.45
CA THR A 131 -7.32 -28.48 24.43
C THR A 131 -8.65 -28.95 23.85
N ALA A 132 -9.02 -28.47 22.67
CA ALA A 132 -10.27 -28.84 22.01
C ALA A 132 -10.02 -30.02 21.08
N ILE A 133 -10.68 -31.15 21.35
CA ILE A 133 -10.60 -32.34 20.50
C ILE A 133 -11.74 -32.28 19.49
N CYS A 134 -11.42 -32.46 18.21
CA CYS A 134 -12.42 -32.47 17.16
C CYS A 134 -13.18 -33.81 17.13
N THR A 135 -14.51 -33.78 17.22
CA THR A 135 -15.37 -34.97 17.16
C THR A 135 -15.44 -35.62 15.78
N CYS A 136 -15.06 -34.88 14.74
CA CYS A 136 -14.98 -35.41 13.38
C CYS A 136 -13.66 -36.12 13.09
N CYS A 137 -12.50 -35.50 13.38
CA CYS A 137 -11.18 -36.05 13.00
C CYS A 137 -10.33 -36.53 14.18
N ALA A 138 -10.84 -36.49 15.42
CA ALA A 138 -10.15 -36.87 16.65
C ALA A 138 -8.83 -36.13 16.95
N GLN A 139 -8.48 -35.10 16.18
CA GLN A 139 -7.26 -34.31 16.38
C GLN A 139 -7.45 -33.18 17.41
N LEU A 140 -6.33 -32.71 17.96
CA LEU A 140 -6.27 -31.68 18.98
C LEU A 140 -6.07 -30.29 18.36
N PHE A 141 -6.88 -29.31 18.80
CA PHE A 141 -6.90 -27.95 18.28
C PHE A 141 -6.98 -26.92 19.41
N PHE A 142 -6.63 -25.68 19.08
CA PHE A 142 -6.95 -24.52 19.93
C PHE A 142 -8.47 -24.29 19.91
N LYS A 143 -9.05 -23.92 21.05
CA LYS A 143 -10.50 -23.64 21.17
C LYS A 143 -11.00 -22.65 20.11
N LYS A 144 -10.18 -21.63 19.80
CA LYS A 144 -10.46 -20.62 18.77
C LYS A 144 -10.53 -21.17 17.34
N SER A 145 -9.91 -22.33 17.09
CA SER A 145 -9.90 -23.01 15.78
C SER A 145 -11.01 -24.05 15.63
N THR A 146 -11.88 -24.16 16.63
CA THR A 146 -13.02 -25.08 16.65
C THR A 146 -14.32 -24.33 16.79
N VAL A 147 -15.39 -24.92 16.30
CA VAL A 147 -16.77 -24.46 16.49
C VAL A 147 -17.53 -25.55 17.23
N ASN A 148 -18.55 -25.17 17.98
CA ASN A 148 -19.39 -26.15 18.67
C ASN A 148 -20.20 -26.94 17.63
N GLU A 149 -20.28 -28.25 17.80
CA GLU A 149 -20.99 -29.17 16.91
C GLU A 149 -22.46 -28.76 16.71
N LEU A 150 -23.14 -28.32 17.76
CA LEU A 150 -24.54 -27.86 17.71
C LEU A 150 -24.73 -26.57 16.92
N SER A 151 -23.67 -25.77 16.78
CA SER A 151 -23.71 -24.51 16.03
C SER A 151 -23.56 -24.70 14.51
N LEU A 152 -23.24 -25.91 14.05
CA LEU A 152 -23.06 -26.21 12.64
C LEU A 152 -24.40 -26.28 11.93
N LYS A 153 -24.66 -25.29 11.06
CA LYS A 153 -25.75 -25.35 10.09
C LYS A 153 -25.29 -26.21 8.91
N ILE A 154 -25.75 -27.45 8.84
CA ILE A 154 -25.41 -28.41 7.80
C ILE A 154 -26.68 -28.77 7.01
N ASP A 155 -26.51 -29.04 5.71
CA ASP A 155 -27.61 -29.45 4.84
C ASP A 155 -28.14 -30.85 5.21
N LYS A 156 -29.41 -31.10 4.86
CA LYS A 156 -30.21 -32.19 5.46
C LYS A 156 -29.74 -33.62 5.12
N THR A 157 -28.85 -33.79 4.16
CA THR A 157 -28.45 -35.10 3.63
C THR A 157 -27.37 -35.78 4.46
N LEU A 158 -26.43 -35.03 5.03
CA LEU A 158 -25.38 -35.57 5.89
C LEU A 158 -25.67 -35.35 7.38
N SER A 159 -25.87 -36.46 8.10
CA SER A 159 -26.00 -36.45 9.57
C SER A 159 -24.65 -36.20 10.23
N ILE A 160 -24.60 -35.20 11.12
CA ILE A 160 -23.42 -34.88 11.94
C ILE A 160 -23.04 -36.09 12.80
N ALA A 161 -24.03 -36.74 13.41
CA ALA A 161 -23.80 -37.90 14.29
C ALA A 161 -23.12 -39.06 13.54
N ASP A 162 -23.40 -39.20 12.24
CA ASP A 162 -22.86 -40.29 11.41
C ASP A 162 -21.41 -40.05 10.99
N VAL A 163 -20.92 -38.81 11.10
CA VAL A 163 -19.58 -38.40 10.64
C VAL A 163 -18.69 -38.00 11.81
N CYS A 164 -19.26 -37.33 12.81
CA CYS A 164 -18.60 -36.92 14.05
C CYS A 164 -18.70 -38.01 15.13
N THR A 165 -18.17 -39.18 14.81
CA THR A 165 -18.30 -40.39 15.63
C THR A 165 -17.36 -40.41 16.84
N TYR A 166 -16.37 -39.53 16.89
CA TYR A 166 -15.41 -39.51 17.99
C TYR A 166 -15.94 -38.71 19.18
N ARG A 167 -16.03 -39.35 20.35
CA ARG A 167 -16.36 -38.71 21.64
C ARG A 167 -15.24 -39.03 22.62
N HIS A 168 -14.57 -37.99 23.12
CA HIS A 168 -13.45 -38.18 24.04
C HIS A 168 -13.97 -38.59 25.43
N PRO A 169 -13.41 -39.63 26.09
CA PRO A 169 -13.89 -40.13 27.38
C PRO A 169 -13.85 -39.11 28.52
N LEU A 170 -12.94 -38.12 28.45
CA LEU A 170 -12.79 -37.04 29.43
C LEU A 170 -13.61 -35.77 29.10
N GLY A 171 -14.51 -35.81 28.13
CA GLY A 171 -15.31 -34.65 27.75
C GLY A 171 -16.52 -34.46 28.67
N GLU A 172 -16.50 -33.42 29.51
CA GLU A 172 -17.59 -33.08 30.45
C GLU A 172 -18.88 -32.52 29.80
N ASN A 173 -18.92 -32.33 28.47
CA ASN A 173 -20.06 -31.69 27.80
C ASN A 173 -20.68 -32.60 26.73
N GLU A 174 -22.01 -32.67 26.73
CA GLU A 174 -22.82 -33.39 25.73
C GLU A 174 -22.63 -32.88 24.29
N SER A 175 -22.07 -31.67 24.12
CA SER A 175 -21.78 -31.08 22.80
C SER A 175 -20.28 -31.07 22.50
N GLY A 176 -19.93 -31.66 21.35
CA GLY A 176 -18.56 -31.77 20.85
C GLY A 176 -18.03 -30.50 20.18
N ASN A 177 -16.72 -30.48 19.91
CA ASN A 177 -16.07 -29.45 19.11
C ASN A 177 -15.73 -29.97 17.71
N VAL A 178 -15.84 -29.13 16.69
CA VAL A 178 -15.46 -29.47 15.31
C VAL A 178 -14.46 -28.44 14.81
N CYS A 179 -13.31 -28.87 14.27
CA CYS A 179 -12.31 -27.94 13.74
C CYS A 179 -12.84 -27.21 12.50
N SER A 180 -12.30 -26.02 12.24
CA SER A 180 -12.69 -25.18 11.11
C SER A 180 -12.66 -25.91 9.76
N THR A 181 -11.65 -26.78 9.55
CA THR A 181 -11.52 -27.58 8.33
C THR A 181 -12.66 -28.58 8.17
N CYS A 182 -12.96 -29.37 9.20
CA CYS A 182 -14.06 -30.34 9.17
C CYS A 182 -15.40 -29.62 9.03
N ALA A 183 -15.62 -28.54 9.79
CA ALA A 183 -16.80 -27.71 9.69
C ALA A 183 -17.05 -27.20 8.25
N ASN A 184 -16.01 -26.78 7.55
CA ASN A 184 -16.11 -26.29 6.17
C ASN A 184 -16.47 -27.37 5.15
N HIS A 185 -16.08 -28.62 5.39
CA HIS A 185 -16.48 -29.75 4.54
C HIS A 185 -17.92 -30.17 4.83
N LEU A 186 -18.28 -30.27 6.11
CA LEU A 186 -19.63 -30.63 6.53
C LEU A 186 -20.68 -29.61 6.04
N LYS A 187 -20.38 -28.31 6.10
CA LYS A 187 -21.23 -27.24 5.53
C LYS A 187 -21.44 -27.36 4.01
N LYS A 188 -20.61 -28.14 3.31
CA LYS A 188 -20.71 -28.42 1.88
C LYS A 188 -21.28 -29.81 1.60
N ASP A 189 -21.87 -30.44 2.62
CA ASP A 189 -22.41 -31.79 2.55
C ASP A 189 -21.35 -32.85 2.16
N LYS A 190 -20.10 -32.65 2.61
CA LYS A 190 -18.97 -33.55 2.32
C LYS A 190 -18.39 -34.12 3.60
N VAL A 191 -18.09 -35.42 3.58
CA VAL A 191 -17.31 -36.08 4.63
C VAL A 191 -15.86 -35.57 4.57
N PRO A 192 -15.32 -35.01 5.66
CA PRO A 192 -13.92 -34.57 5.69
C PRO A 192 -12.96 -35.73 5.43
N HIS A 193 -11.87 -35.51 4.69
CA HIS A 193 -10.92 -36.57 4.36
C HIS A 193 -10.32 -37.25 5.58
N PHE A 194 -9.96 -36.46 6.61
CA PHE A 194 -9.41 -36.94 7.87
C PHE A 194 -10.46 -37.30 8.92
N ALA A 195 -11.72 -37.48 8.53
CA ALA A 195 -12.75 -37.93 9.47
C ALA A 195 -12.40 -39.31 10.05
N ALA A 196 -12.68 -39.49 11.34
CA ALA A 196 -12.59 -40.76 12.05
C ALA A 196 -13.33 -41.87 11.31
N LYS A 197 -14.51 -41.54 10.74
CA LYS A 197 -15.31 -42.43 9.88
C LYS A 197 -14.53 -43.05 8.72
N ASN A 198 -13.53 -42.35 8.18
CA ASN A 198 -12.67 -42.84 7.10
C ASN A 198 -11.51 -43.72 7.59
N GLY A 199 -11.57 -44.23 8.82
CA GLY A 199 -10.49 -45.02 9.41
C GLY A 199 -9.25 -44.21 9.77
N LYS A 200 -9.39 -42.89 9.96
CA LYS A 200 -8.31 -41.99 10.41
C LYS A 200 -8.31 -41.77 11.93
N VAL A 201 -8.79 -42.77 12.66
CA VAL A 201 -8.69 -42.82 14.13
C VAL A 201 -7.31 -43.30 14.54
N PHE A 202 -6.90 -42.95 15.75
CA PHE A 202 -5.73 -43.56 16.37
C PHE A 202 -6.06 -45.02 16.71
N ASP A 203 -5.10 -45.91 16.47
CA ASP A 203 -5.17 -47.28 16.96
C ASP A 203 -5.26 -47.27 18.50
N PRO A 204 -5.90 -48.30 19.10
CA PRO A 204 -5.93 -48.43 20.54
C PRO A 204 -4.51 -48.41 21.11
N LEU A 205 -4.35 -47.79 22.29
CA LEU A 205 -3.06 -47.74 22.96
C LEU A 205 -2.55 -49.19 23.15
N PRO A 206 -1.35 -49.53 22.62
CA PRO A 206 -0.77 -50.85 22.79
C PRO A 206 -0.68 -51.24 24.26
N GLN A 207 -0.94 -52.50 24.58
CA GLN A 207 -0.97 -52.99 25.97
C GLN A 207 0.36 -52.75 26.69
N GLU A 208 1.47 -52.80 25.95
CA GLU A 208 2.82 -52.54 26.46
C GLU A 208 3.01 -51.10 26.96
N LEU A 209 2.20 -50.17 26.46
CA LEU A 209 2.17 -48.77 26.89
C LEU A 209 1.08 -48.52 27.95
N THR A 210 0.24 -49.51 28.25
CA THR A 210 -0.76 -49.39 29.31
C THR A 210 -0.09 -49.56 30.68
N GLY A 211 -0.12 -48.51 31.50
CA GLY A 211 0.43 -48.53 32.87
C GLY A 211 1.80 -47.88 33.05
N LEU A 212 2.32 -47.20 32.02
CA LEU A 212 3.51 -46.35 32.19
C LEU A 212 3.25 -45.26 33.24
N THR A 213 4.21 -45.04 34.11
CA THR A 213 4.23 -43.87 34.98
C THR A 213 4.42 -42.60 34.14
N THR A 214 4.02 -41.44 34.67
CA THR A 214 4.23 -40.15 34.00
C THR A 214 5.71 -39.90 33.64
N LEU A 215 6.66 -40.47 34.39
CA LEU A 215 8.08 -40.40 34.07
C LEU A 215 8.44 -41.28 32.87
N GLU A 216 7.99 -42.53 32.85
CA GLU A 216 8.26 -43.47 31.76
C GLU A 216 7.61 -43.02 30.46
N GLU A 217 6.37 -42.51 30.51
CA GLU A 217 5.70 -41.87 29.36
C GLU A 217 6.54 -40.76 28.75
N ARG A 218 7.18 -39.92 29.60
CA ARG A 218 8.05 -38.84 29.13
C ARG A 218 9.35 -39.35 28.52
N LEU A 219 9.89 -40.47 29.01
CA LEU A 219 11.12 -41.08 28.51
C LEU A 219 10.92 -41.77 27.16
N VAL A 220 9.74 -42.37 26.92
CA VAL A 220 9.42 -43.04 25.65
C VAL A 220 8.75 -42.11 24.63
N SER A 221 8.21 -40.97 25.06
CA SER A 221 7.63 -39.97 24.16
C SER A 221 8.69 -39.42 23.19
N ALA A 222 8.35 -39.31 21.91
CA ALA A 222 9.20 -38.73 20.86
C ALA A 222 9.55 -37.24 21.08
N ARG A 223 9.15 -36.62 22.20
CA ARG A 223 9.70 -35.34 22.65
C ARG A 223 11.15 -35.55 23.07
N ILE A 224 12.08 -35.38 22.12
CA ILE A 224 13.49 -35.15 22.44
C ILE A 224 13.54 -33.93 23.38
N PRO A 225 13.93 -34.08 24.67
CA PRO A 225 13.94 -32.98 25.64
C PRO A 225 15.01 -31.91 25.34
N PHE A 226 15.72 -32.05 24.21
CA PHE A 226 16.93 -31.29 23.86
C PHE A 226 16.94 -30.89 22.39
N MET A 227 15.86 -30.30 21.89
CA MET A 227 15.98 -29.46 20.70
C MET A 227 16.77 -28.20 21.12
N GLN A 228 18.09 -28.34 21.05
CA GLN A 228 19.19 -27.46 21.46
C GLN A 228 18.82 -26.03 21.92
N ILE A 229 19.12 -25.74 23.19
CA ILE A 229 19.58 -24.41 23.61
C ILE A 229 21.02 -24.31 23.06
N ARG A 230 21.23 -23.51 22.01
CA ARG A 230 22.57 -22.99 21.70
C ARG A 230 22.61 -21.55 22.18
N GLU A 231 23.67 -21.20 22.91
CA GLU A 231 24.08 -19.82 23.16
C GLU A 231 24.36 -19.08 21.85
#